data_AF-U5HBN0-F1
#
_entry.id   AF-U5HBN0-F1
#
_cell.length_a   1.000
_cell.length_b   1.000
_cell.length_c   1.000
_cell.angle_alpha   90.00
_cell.angle_beta   90.00
_cell.angle_gamma   90.00
#
_symmetry.space_group_name_H-M   'P 1'
#
loop_
_entity.id
_entity.type
_entity.pdbx_description
1 polymer ?
#
loop_
_entity_poly.entity_id
_entity_poly.type
_entity_poly.pdbx_seq_one_letter_code
_entity_poly.pdbx_strand_id
1 'polypeptide(L)'
;MDDKCDVITMSVASNDGTGSPNDVSGKLLLAELEKKGVVVVAASGNSAEAGRGIADSQYASAATTTISVGSVAVSKLPLAYELTFETGGHSPLPYFWGAHRVEIADSLKVMLLDAPESPSAEASTSCGPSAKASQDLSMILVVIRANQMSTRTLVAFAHEHGARVLALTAPSLADPLSTYFSLQIYDWGDPPGSTDLAGLDINVVGMNFDSHQKIVGYAKAHPTGLVVNFRSQRNPLDLDNDIDGSRVVQTSDDGPRYDLAKPAALVLAPGQPILSTAPRRWGGARAMGGTSMATPFIAGASALLLSHRSGLIPLKIRSLFTTTAVPVPRTAAH
;
A
#
# COMPACT_ATOMS: atom_id res chain seq x y z
N MET A 1 -0.41 -30.68 -4.13
CA MET A 1 0.49 -31.59 -4.89
C MET A 1 -0.28 -32.36 -5.93
N ASP A 2 -1.47 -32.86 -5.59
CA ASP A 2 -2.32 -33.64 -6.51
C ASP A 2 -2.80 -32.82 -7.72
N ASP A 3 -2.95 -31.51 -7.55
CA ASP A 3 -3.34 -30.57 -8.62
C ASP A 3 -2.22 -30.21 -9.61
N LYS A 4 -1.01 -30.73 -9.42
CA LYS A 4 0.15 -30.56 -10.33
C LYS A 4 0.55 -29.10 -10.60
N CYS A 5 0.46 -28.22 -9.61
CA CYS A 5 0.96 -26.85 -9.73
C CYS A 5 2.48 -26.82 -9.91
N ASP A 6 2.97 -26.09 -10.92
CA ASP A 6 4.41 -25.87 -11.13
C ASP A 6 4.99 -24.78 -10.21
N VAL A 7 4.16 -23.80 -9.85
CA VAL A 7 4.53 -22.66 -9.01
C VAL A 7 3.47 -22.42 -7.94
N ILE A 8 3.91 -22.20 -6.71
CA ILE A 8 3.08 -21.81 -5.58
C ILE A 8 3.55 -20.44 -5.10
N THR A 9 2.60 -19.49 -5.03
CA THR A 9 2.81 -18.15 -4.50
C THR A 9 2.21 -18.03 -3.10
N MET A 10 2.97 -17.48 -2.17
CA MET A 10 2.62 -17.43 -0.74
C MET A 10 2.84 -16.02 -0.19
N SER A 11 1.74 -15.28 -0.03
CA SER A 11 1.71 -14.01 0.69
C SER A 11 1.14 -14.21 2.10
N VAL A 12 1.74 -15.15 2.83
CA VAL A 12 1.33 -15.52 4.19
C VAL A 12 2.53 -15.48 5.13
N ALA A 13 2.29 -14.97 6.33
CA ALA A 13 3.25 -14.91 7.42
C ALA A 13 2.74 -15.77 8.59
N SER A 14 3.65 -16.40 9.32
CA SER A 14 3.42 -16.77 10.72
C SER A 14 4.12 -15.73 11.58
N ASN A 15 3.41 -15.23 12.58
CA ASN A 15 3.83 -14.16 13.49
C ASN A 15 4.35 -14.74 14.82
N ASP A 16 4.96 -15.92 14.78
CA ASP A 16 5.51 -16.59 15.96
C ASP A 16 6.90 -16.06 16.40
N GLY A 17 7.36 -14.92 15.88
CA GLY A 17 8.52 -14.16 16.40
C GLY A 17 9.88 -14.87 16.29
N THR A 18 9.82 -16.14 15.88
CA THR A 18 10.87 -17.12 15.73
C THR A 18 10.31 -18.00 14.64
N GLY A 19 11.04 -18.23 13.54
CA GLY A 19 10.56 -19.12 12.51
C GLY A 19 10.69 -20.46 13.19
N SER A 20 9.63 -20.93 13.85
CA SER A 20 9.84 -21.78 15.01
C SER A 20 10.70 -22.95 14.54
N PRO A 21 11.86 -23.20 15.16
CA PRO A 21 12.63 -24.40 14.85
C PRO A 21 11.76 -25.67 14.97
N ASN A 22 10.56 -25.56 15.55
CA ASN A 22 9.55 -26.59 15.75
C ASN A 22 8.47 -26.71 14.65
N ASP A 23 8.32 -25.81 13.68
CA ASP A 23 7.46 -26.10 12.51
C ASP A 23 8.21 -26.98 11.52
N VAL A 24 8.40 -28.24 11.92
CA VAL A 24 9.00 -29.29 11.11
C VAL A 24 8.11 -29.63 9.91
N SER A 25 6.79 -29.58 10.09
CA SER A 25 5.80 -30.00 9.09
C SER A 25 5.86 -29.16 7.82
N GLY A 26 5.87 -27.83 7.94
CA GLY A 26 5.97 -26.98 6.74
C GLY A 26 7.35 -27.06 6.05
N LYS A 27 8.44 -27.41 6.76
CA LYS A 27 9.81 -27.42 6.24
C LYS A 27 9.96 -28.68 5.42
N LEU A 28 9.44 -29.78 5.94
CA LEU A 28 9.27 -31.03 5.21
C LEU A 28 8.37 -30.84 3.99
N LEU A 29 7.26 -30.11 4.12
CA LEU A 29 6.38 -29.81 2.97
C LEU A 29 7.12 -29.02 1.89
N LEU A 30 7.79 -27.93 2.25
CA LEU A 30 8.53 -27.08 1.30
C LEU A 30 9.70 -27.82 0.65
N ALA A 31 10.40 -28.69 1.39
CA ALA A 31 11.44 -29.55 0.85
C ALA A 31 10.88 -30.62 -0.10
N GLU A 32 9.72 -31.20 0.22
CA GLU A 32 9.06 -32.17 -0.65
C GLU A 32 8.53 -31.52 -1.94
N LEU A 33 8.01 -30.29 -1.85
CA LEU A 33 7.62 -29.49 -3.01
C LEU A 33 8.83 -29.23 -3.93
N GLU A 34 9.98 -28.85 -3.37
CA GLU A 34 11.21 -28.64 -4.16
C GLU A 34 11.65 -29.94 -4.87
N LYS A 35 11.65 -31.09 -4.17
CA LYS A 35 12.01 -32.39 -4.76
C LYS A 35 11.11 -32.78 -5.92
N LYS A 36 9.83 -32.38 -5.86
CA LYS A 36 8.86 -32.58 -6.94
C LYS A 36 8.96 -31.54 -8.05
N GLY A 37 9.91 -30.61 -7.97
CA GLY A 37 10.15 -29.58 -8.98
C GLY A 37 9.25 -28.36 -8.85
N VAL A 38 8.45 -28.26 -7.78
CA VAL A 38 7.54 -27.13 -7.57
C VAL A 38 8.31 -25.92 -7.07
N VAL A 39 8.15 -24.79 -7.74
CA VAL A 39 8.76 -23.51 -7.32
C VAL A 39 7.87 -22.85 -6.29
N VAL A 40 8.41 -22.55 -5.11
CA VAL A 40 7.69 -21.79 -4.08
C VAL A 40 8.26 -20.39 -3.97
N VAL A 41 7.39 -19.39 -4.09
CA VAL A 41 7.72 -17.97 -4.01
C VAL A 41 6.94 -17.36 -2.85
N ALA A 42 7.64 -16.69 -1.93
CA ALA A 42 7.08 -16.17 -0.69
C ALA A 42 7.43 -14.70 -0.45
N ALA A 43 6.50 -13.94 0.12
CA ALA A 43 6.71 -12.56 0.53
C ALA A 43 7.77 -12.49 1.65
N SER A 44 8.72 -11.55 1.58
CA SER A 44 9.76 -11.45 2.62
C SER A 44 9.22 -10.90 3.94
N GLY A 45 8.29 -9.95 3.85
CA GLY A 45 7.60 -9.31 4.97
C GLY A 45 7.49 -7.79 4.87
N ASN A 46 6.65 -7.21 5.72
CA ASN A 46 6.34 -5.77 5.73
C ASN A 46 6.60 -5.13 7.12
N SER A 47 7.56 -5.69 7.87
CA SER A 47 7.83 -5.35 9.27
C SER A 47 9.22 -4.73 9.47
N ALA A 48 9.94 -4.43 8.38
CA ALA A 48 11.15 -3.61 8.47
C ALA A 48 10.77 -2.20 8.94
N GLU A 49 10.96 -1.92 10.22
CA GLU A 49 11.22 -0.56 10.65
C GLU A 49 12.70 -0.30 10.51
N ALA A 50 13.05 0.83 9.87
CA ALA A 50 14.43 1.28 9.70
C ALA A 50 15.17 1.24 11.05
N GLY A 51 15.97 0.19 11.28
CA GLY A 51 16.78 0.01 12.48
C GLY A 51 16.44 -1.17 13.40
N ARG A 52 15.43 -2.02 13.13
CA ARG A 52 15.17 -3.21 13.99
C ARG A 52 16.08 -4.43 13.74
N GLY A 53 16.97 -4.36 12.74
CA GLY A 53 18.18 -5.20 12.64
C GLY A 53 18.02 -6.71 12.42
N ILE A 54 16.82 -7.28 12.61
CA ILE A 54 16.49 -8.69 12.37
C ILE A 54 15.08 -8.74 11.79
N ALA A 55 14.92 -9.29 10.58
CA ALA A 55 13.60 -9.45 9.99
C ALA A 55 12.81 -10.53 10.75
N ASP A 56 11.62 -10.17 11.22
CA ASP A 56 10.74 -11.10 11.90
C ASP A 56 10.40 -12.27 10.96
N SER A 57 10.37 -13.46 11.52
CA SER A 57 10.49 -14.70 10.77
C SER A 57 9.19 -15.10 10.10
N GLN A 58 9.03 -14.76 8.82
CA GLN A 58 7.93 -15.28 8.02
C GLN A 58 8.31 -16.65 7.44
N TYR A 59 7.74 -17.71 8.01
CA TYR A 59 8.12 -19.10 7.79
C TYR A 59 8.50 -19.50 6.35
N ALA A 60 7.56 -19.35 5.40
CA ALA A 60 7.76 -19.80 4.02
C ALA A 60 8.91 -19.04 3.34
N SER A 61 9.13 -17.78 3.71
CA SER A 61 10.18 -16.94 3.14
C SER A 61 11.56 -17.19 3.75
N ALA A 62 11.61 -17.71 4.98
CA ALA A 62 12.84 -18.09 5.67
C ALA A 62 13.42 -19.42 5.14
N ALA A 63 12.59 -20.31 4.60
CA ALA A 63 13.05 -21.57 4.04
C ALA A 63 14.06 -21.38 2.89
N THR A 64 15.15 -22.15 2.91
CA THR A 64 16.23 -22.11 1.90
C THR A 64 15.78 -22.65 0.53
N THR A 65 14.70 -23.41 0.50
CA THR A 65 14.11 -24.03 -0.70
C THR A 65 13.24 -23.03 -1.50
N THR A 66 12.85 -21.90 -0.90
CA THR A 66 11.91 -20.92 -1.48
C THR A 66 12.60 -19.68 -2.03
N ILE A 67 11.92 -18.95 -2.92
CA ILE A 67 12.32 -17.61 -3.35
C ILE A 67 11.61 -16.59 -2.47
N SER A 68 12.35 -15.88 -1.61
CA SER A 68 11.79 -14.78 -0.83
C SER A 68 11.86 -13.47 -1.61
N VAL A 69 10.77 -12.70 -1.60
CA VAL A 69 10.60 -11.52 -2.46
C VAL A 69 10.39 -10.27 -1.64
N GLY A 70 11.30 -9.30 -1.79
CA GLY A 70 11.16 -7.96 -1.24
C GLY A 70 10.47 -7.01 -2.23
N SER A 71 10.08 -5.84 -1.73
CA SER A 71 9.26 -4.87 -2.46
C SER A 71 10.08 -3.66 -2.91
N VAL A 72 9.97 -3.31 -4.18
CA VAL A 72 10.47 -2.05 -4.76
C VAL A 72 9.29 -1.21 -5.21
N ALA A 73 9.40 0.10 -4.99
CA ALA A 73 8.38 1.01 -5.45
C ALA A 73 8.46 1.27 -6.96
N VAL A 74 7.32 1.33 -7.64
CA VAL A 74 7.23 1.61 -9.07
C VAL A 74 7.67 3.05 -9.35
N SER A 75 8.31 3.29 -10.49
CA SER A 75 8.74 4.62 -10.92
C SER A 75 7.60 5.53 -11.37
N LYS A 76 6.44 4.96 -11.69
CA LYS A 76 5.24 5.65 -12.15
C LYS A 76 4.05 5.27 -11.30
N LEU A 77 3.31 6.25 -10.79
CA LEU A 77 2.13 6.00 -9.97
C LEU A 77 0.93 5.55 -10.84
N PRO A 78 0.21 4.49 -10.45
CA PRO A 78 -0.98 4.07 -11.13
C PRO A 78 -2.17 4.97 -10.77
N LEU A 79 -2.98 5.30 -11.79
CA LEU A 79 -4.34 5.87 -11.67
C LEU A 79 -4.47 7.12 -10.78
N ALA A 80 -3.76 8.18 -11.17
CA ALA A 80 -4.00 9.53 -10.65
C ALA A 80 -5.07 10.26 -11.48
N TYR A 81 -6.01 10.93 -10.83
CA TYR A 81 -7.08 11.70 -11.45
C TYR A 81 -6.98 13.18 -11.08
N GLU A 82 -7.66 14.04 -11.81
CA GLU A 82 -7.60 15.50 -11.59
C GLU A 82 -8.75 16.00 -10.70
N LEU A 83 -8.38 16.62 -9.57
CA LEU A 83 -9.23 17.53 -8.81
C LEU A 83 -9.12 18.91 -9.45
N THR A 84 -10.23 19.50 -9.88
CA THR A 84 -10.24 20.79 -10.56
C THR A 84 -10.93 21.87 -9.72
N PHE A 85 -10.69 23.14 -10.04
CA PHE A 85 -11.11 24.29 -9.23
C PHE A 85 -12.12 25.15 -9.98
N GLU A 86 -13.33 25.29 -9.44
CA GLU A 86 -14.38 26.16 -9.99
C GLU A 86 -14.11 27.64 -9.73
N THR A 87 -13.41 27.96 -8.64
CA THR A 87 -12.99 29.34 -8.35
C THR A 87 -12.00 29.89 -9.39
N GLY A 88 -11.47 29.03 -10.27
CA GLY A 88 -10.47 29.39 -11.27
C GLY A 88 -9.10 29.70 -10.67
N GLY A 89 -8.12 29.99 -11.52
CA GLY A 89 -6.79 30.49 -11.10
C GLY A 89 -5.80 29.46 -10.56
N HIS A 90 -6.22 28.19 -10.38
CA HIS A 90 -5.35 27.12 -9.90
C HIS A 90 -5.25 25.96 -10.90
N SER A 91 -4.05 25.42 -11.03
CA SER A 91 -3.84 24.17 -11.79
C SER A 91 -4.53 23.00 -11.09
N PRO A 92 -5.08 22.03 -11.85
CA PRO A 92 -5.62 20.81 -11.28
C PRO A 92 -4.60 20.10 -10.36
N LEU A 93 -5.10 19.48 -9.29
CA LEU A 93 -4.29 18.68 -8.38
C LEU A 93 -4.55 17.19 -8.61
N PRO A 94 -3.52 16.34 -8.59
CA PRO A 94 -3.72 14.90 -8.60
C PRO A 94 -4.38 14.44 -7.30
N TYR A 95 -5.42 13.64 -7.43
CA TYR A 95 -5.93 12.79 -6.37
C TYR A 95 -5.89 11.34 -6.83
N PHE A 96 -5.94 10.43 -5.88
CA PHE A 96 -5.89 9.01 -6.17
C PHE A 96 -7.07 8.30 -5.51
N TRP A 97 -7.77 7.48 -6.29
CA TRP A 97 -8.99 6.78 -5.86
C TRP A 97 -9.04 5.43 -6.55
N GLY A 98 -8.78 4.34 -5.80
CA GLY A 98 -8.95 2.95 -6.25
C GLY A 98 -8.68 2.72 -7.75
N ALA A 99 -9.65 2.11 -8.44
CA ALA A 99 -9.59 1.89 -9.89
C ALA A 99 -10.50 2.80 -10.73
N HIS A 100 -11.27 3.69 -10.09
CA HIS A 100 -12.26 4.53 -10.77
C HIS A 100 -12.08 5.99 -10.34
N ARG A 101 -12.68 6.92 -11.06
CA ARG A 101 -12.75 8.33 -10.63
C ARG A 101 -13.85 8.52 -9.58
N VAL A 102 -13.79 9.59 -8.79
CA VAL A 102 -14.93 9.97 -7.94
C VAL A 102 -16.06 10.47 -8.84
N GLU A 103 -17.22 9.81 -8.78
CA GLU A 103 -18.39 10.12 -9.62
C GLU A 103 -19.40 10.99 -8.87
N ILE A 104 -19.00 12.23 -8.53
CA ILE A 104 -19.90 13.24 -7.95
C ILE A 104 -20.05 14.40 -8.93
N ALA A 105 -21.30 14.69 -9.29
CA ALA A 105 -21.65 15.78 -10.19
C ALA A 105 -21.54 17.16 -9.51
N ASP A 106 -21.67 17.22 -8.20
CA ASP A 106 -21.66 18.45 -7.41
C ASP A 106 -20.27 19.08 -7.32
N SER A 107 -20.25 20.40 -7.13
CA SER A 107 -19.05 21.13 -6.72
C SER A 107 -19.01 21.21 -5.19
N LEU A 108 -17.86 20.98 -4.59
CA LEU A 108 -17.69 20.93 -3.14
C LEU A 108 -16.86 22.10 -2.65
N LYS A 109 -17.23 22.69 -1.51
CA LYS A 109 -16.37 23.64 -0.80
C LYS A 109 -15.27 22.88 -0.07
N VAL A 110 -14.04 23.36 -0.14
CA VAL A 110 -12.92 22.75 0.59
C VAL A 110 -12.95 23.20 2.05
N MET A 111 -12.90 22.23 2.96
CA MET A 111 -12.69 22.47 4.38
C MET A 111 -11.42 21.74 4.82
N LEU A 112 -10.49 22.49 5.39
CA LEU A 112 -9.28 21.94 6.00
C LEU A 112 -9.60 21.60 7.45
N LEU A 113 -9.30 20.37 7.87
CA LEU A 113 -9.30 19.98 9.28
C LEU A 113 -7.89 19.51 9.65
N ASP A 114 -7.34 20.15 10.68
CA ASP A 114 -6.13 19.65 11.33
C ASP A 114 -6.57 18.66 12.41
N ALA A 115 -6.13 17.42 12.30
CA ALA A 115 -6.30 16.44 13.36
C ALA A 115 -5.29 16.80 14.47
N PRO A 116 -5.70 17.00 15.75
CA PRO A 116 -4.83 17.57 16.79
C PRO A 116 -3.50 16.82 16.93
N GLU A 117 -2.41 17.57 17.09
CA GLU A 117 -1.07 17.04 17.35
C GLU A 117 -0.94 16.63 18.83
N SER A 118 -0.71 15.34 19.08
CA SER A 118 -0.09 14.75 20.30
C SER A 118 -0.99 14.22 21.45
N PRO A 119 -0.57 13.12 22.14
CA PRO A 119 -1.36 12.35 23.09
C PRO A 119 -1.04 12.75 24.54
N SER A 120 -2.07 12.99 25.36
CA SER A 120 -1.94 12.72 26.79
C SER A 120 -2.67 11.41 27.07
N ALA A 121 -1.97 10.47 27.70
CA ALA A 121 -2.45 9.14 28.07
C ALA A 121 -3.64 9.14 29.07
N GLU A 122 -4.31 10.27 29.26
CA GLU A 122 -5.51 10.42 30.08
C GLU A 122 -6.63 11.26 29.41
N ALA A 123 -6.49 11.65 28.14
CA ALA A 123 -7.57 12.30 27.39
C ALA A 123 -8.36 11.26 26.59
N SER A 124 -9.43 10.78 27.24
CA SER A 124 -10.76 10.41 26.73
C SER A 124 -10.94 10.05 25.25
N THR A 125 -11.92 9.19 25.01
CA THR A 125 -12.67 8.85 23.77
C THR A 125 -13.15 10.03 22.88
N SER A 126 -12.59 11.24 22.98
CA SER A 126 -12.99 12.49 22.32
C SER A 126 -11.97 13.07 21.33
N CYS A 127 -10.88 12.36 21.00
CA CYS A 127 -9.88 12.81 20.01
C CYS A 127 -10.37 12.71 18.55
N GLY A 128 -11.53 13.29 18.23
CA GLY A 128 -12.00 13.45 16.85
C GLY A 128 -11.46 14.75 16.22
N PRO A 129 -11.44 14.86 14.87
CA PRO A 129 -11.28 16.15 14.20
C PRO A 129 -12.33 17.15 14.72
N SER A 130 -11.96 18.40 14.94
CA SER A 130 -12.85 19.40 15.54
C SER A 130 -13.79 20.04 14.51
N ALA A 131 -14.86 19.34 14.13
CA ALA A 131 -16.05 20.00 13.55
C ALA A 131 -17.08 20.27 14.66
N LYS A 132 -17.88 21.33 14.53
CA LYS A 132 -19.04 21.51 15.42
C LYS A 132 -20.06 20.41 15.11
N ALA A 133 -20.62 19.77 16.15
CA ALA A 133 -21.59 18.66 16.03
C ALA A 133 -22.87 18.97 15.21
N SER A 134 -23.05 20.20 14.73
CA SER A 134 -24.17 20.65 13.89
C SER A 134 -23.77 21.01 12.45
N GLN A 135 -22.54 20.72 12.03
CA GLN A 135 -22.04 21.14 10.72
C GLN A 135 -22.33 20.06 9.66
N ASP A 136 -23.16 20.40 8.67
CA ASP A 136 -23.42 19.55 7.50
C ASP A 136 -22.23 19.57 6.53
N LEU A 137 -21.66 18.40 6.25
CA LEU A 137 -20.51 18.21 5.36
C LEU A 137 -20.88 17.67 3.98
N SER A 138 -22.17 17.55 3.64
CA SER A 138 -22.65 16.95 2.37
C SER A 138 -22.13 17.64 1.11
N MET A 139 -21.88 18.95 1.17
CA MET A 139 -21.34 19.76 0.06
C MET A 139 -19.89 20.21 0.31
N ILE A 140 -19.17 19.47 1.14
CA ILE A 140 -17.81 19.78 1.57
C ILE A 140 -16.85 18.66 1.17
N LEU A 141 -15.73 19.04 0.55
CA LEU A 141 -14.54 18.19 0.48
C LEU A 141 -13.79 18.38 1.79
N VAL A 142 -13.84 17.38 2.65
CA VAL A 142 -13.09 17.37 3.91
C VAL A 142 -11.65 16.99 3.60
N VAL A 143 -10.67 17.82 3.93
CA VAL A 143 -9.25 17.53 3.74
C VAL A 143 -8.61 17.39 5.11
N ILE A 144 -8.09 16.20 5.42
CA ILE A 144 -7.43 15.89 6.69
C ILE A 144 -5.99 15.47 6.42
N ARG A 145 -5.04 16.14 7.07
CA ARG A 145 -3.69 15.61 7.17
C ARG A 145 -3.71 14.42 8.12
N ALA A 146 -3.38 13.23 7.62
CA ALA A 146 -3.29 12.06 8.45
C ALA A 146 -2.25 12.28 9.55
N ASN A 147 -2.63 11.93 10.77
CA ASN A 147 -1.81 12.02 11.97
C ASN A 147 -1.81 10.64 12.67
N GLN A 148 -1.60 10.61 13.98
CA GLN A 148 -1.63 9.37 14.79
C GLN A 148 -3.03 8.74 14.92
N MET A 149 -4.10 9.34 14.38
CA MET A 149 -5.44 8.72 14.35
C MET A 149 -5.57 7.67 13.26
N SER A 150 -6.34 6.62 13.53
CA SER A 150 -6.65 5.60 12.52
C SER A 150 -7.47 6.17 11.36
N THR A 151 -7.27 5.65 10.15
CA THR A 151 -8.08 6.03 8.98
C THR A 151 -9.55 5.72 9.23
N ARG A 152 -9.88 4.59 9.85
CA ARG A 152 -11.24 4.26 10.27
C ARG A 152 -11.90 5.37 11.10
N THR A 153 -11.21 5.92 12.09
CA THR A 153 -11.73 7.02 12.91
C THR A 153 -12.04 8.26 12.07
N LEU A 154 -11.14 8.63 11.16
CA LEU A 154 -11.31 9.81 10.30
C LEU A 154 -12.46 9.65 9.30
N VAL A 155 -12.60 8.47 8.72
CA VAL A 155 -13.67 8.16 7.77
C VAL A 155 -15.03 8.11 8.46
N ALA A 156 -15.12 7.43 9.61
CA ALA A 156 -16.35 7.36 10.40
C ALA A 156 -16.82 8.76 10.81
N PHE A 157 -15.91 9.59 11.34
CA PHE A 157 -16.21 10.98 11.69
C PHE A 157 -16.78 11.78 10.51
N ALA A 158 -16.12 11.72 9.35
CA ALA A 158 -16.55 12.47 8.17
C ALA A 158 -17.93 12.00 7.68
N HIS A 159 -18.14 10.67 7.64
CA HIS A 159 -19.40 10.06 7.23
C HIS A 159 -20.55 10.40 8.20
N GLU A 160 -20.33 10.33 9.51
CA GLU A 160 -21.34 10.69 10.54
C GLU A 160 -21.81 12.15 10.44
N HIS A 161 -20.97 13.04 9.89
CA HIS A 161 -21.31 14.44 9.64
C HIS A 161 -21.78 14.69 8.19
N GLY A 162 -22.08 13.63 7.43
CA GLY A 162 -22.67 13.69 6.10
C GLY A 162 -21.68 13.93 4.96
N ALA A 163 -20.37 13.86 5.19
CA ALA A 163 -19.38 14.06 4.14
C ALA A 163 -19.47 12.96 3.08
N ARG A 164 -19.54 13.36 1.81
CA ARG A 164 -19.53 12.45 0.66
C ARG A 164 -18.13 12.21 0.11
N VAL A 165 -17.18 13.10 0.42
CA VAL A 165 -15.78 12.99 0.02
C VAL A 165 -14.86 13.43 1.15
N LEU A 166 -13.90 12.56 1.46
CA LEU A 166 -12.80 12.81 2.39
C LEU A 166 -11.48 12.64 1.63
N ALA A 167 -10.65 13.67 1.64
CA ALA A 167 -9.27 13.61 1.18
C ALA A 167 -8.33 13.38 2.36
N LEU A 168 -7.63 12.25 2.35
CA LEU A 168 -6.58 11.92 3.30
C LEU A 168 -5.22 12.20 2.69
N THR A 169 -4.37 12.87 3.45
CA THR A 169 -3.04 13.26 2.97
C THR A 169 -1.96 12.73 3.89
N ALA A 170 -0.80 12.43 3.33
CA ALA A 170 0.32 11.93 4.11
C ALA A 170 0.82 12.93 5.18
N PRO A 171 1.37 12.44 6.31
CA PRO A 171 1.82 13.29 7.42
C PRO A 171 3.04 14.14 7.08
N SER A 172 3.96 13.64 6.23
CA SER A 172 5.20 14.35 5.87
C SER A 172 5.76 13.93 4.52
N LEU A 173 6.77 14.68 4.02
CA LEU A 173 7.58 14.31 2.85
C LEU A 173 8.45 13.07 3.06
N ALA A 174 8.82 12.76 4.30
CA ALA A 174 9.56 11.55 4.63
C ALA A 174 8.66 10.31 4.65
N ASP A 175 7.35 10.55 4.73
CA ASP A 175 6.36 9.49 4.74
C ASP A 175 5.16 9.76 3.79
N PRO A 176 5.40 10.14 2.53
CA PRO A 176 4.37 10.76 1.69
C PRO A 176 3.45 9.72 1.02
N LEU A 177 3.72 8.43 1.21
CA LEU A 177 2.94 7.30 0.72
C LEU A 177 2.44 6.35 1.83
N SER A 178 2.84 6.54 3.12
CA SER A 178 2.40 5.60 4.16
C SER A 178 0.89 5.48 4.24
N THR A 179 0.23 6.61 4.08
CA THR A 179 -1.21 6.71 4.30
C THR A 179 -1.97 6.23 3.07
N TYR A 180 -1.49 6.53 1.86
CA TYR A 180 -2.25 6.24 0.65
C TYR A 180 -2.19 4.77 0.24
N PHE A 181 -1.02 4.13 0.35
CA PHE A 181 -0.84 2.72 -0.04
C PHE A 181 -0.67 1.77 1.13
N SER A 182 -0.03 2.17 2.24
CA SER A 182 0.17 1.26 3.39
C SER A 182 -1.01 1.14 4.35
N LEU A 183 -1.92 2.11 4.43
CA LEU A 183 -3.16 1.92 5.18
C LEU A 183 -4.19 1.08 4.41
N GLN A 184 -4.02 0.90 3.10
CA GLN A 184 -4.73 -0.16 2.39
C GLN A 184 -4.20 -1.56 2.74
N ILE A 185 -2.97 -1.65 3.26
CA ILE A 185 -2.33 -2.91 3.68
C ILE A 185 -2.75 -3.28 5.10
N TYR A 186 -2.88 -2.30 6.02
CA TYR A 186 -3.08 -2.58 7.45
C TYR A 186 -4.53 -2.43 7.96
N ASP A 187 -5.36 -1.53 7.41
CA ASP A 187 -6.70 -1.24 7.99
C ASP A 187 -7.85 -1.98 7.28
N TRP A 188 -7.56 -2.69 6.18
CA TRP A 188 -8.53 -3.47 5.40
C TRP A 188 -8.28 -4.98 5.51
N GLY A 189 -7.32 -5.38 6.34
CA GLY A 189 -6.88 -6.76 6.58
C GLY A 189 -7.82 -7.58 7.46
N ASP A 190 -8.93 -7.01 7.92
CA ASP A 190 -9.94 -7.83 8.58
C ASP A 190 -10.68 -8.70 7.56
N PRO A 191 -10.92 -10.00 7.90
CA PRO A 191 -11.68 -10.89 7.04
C PRO A 191 -13.07 -10.30 6.76
N PRO A 192 -13.70 -10.66 5.61
CA PRO A 192 -15.07 -10.26 5.31
C PRO A 192 -15.99 -10.70 6.46
N GLY A 193 -16.38 -9.73 7.29
CA GLY A 193 -16.98 -9.96 8.61
C GLY A 193 -16.68 -8.89 9.66
N SER A 194 -15.63 -8.07 9.50
CA SER A 194 -15.49 -6.80 10.24
C SER A 194 -16.05 -5.65 9.38
N THR A 195 -17.27 -5.28 9.72
CA THR A 195 -18.12 -4.32 9.03
C THR A 195 -17.92 -2.94 9.63
N ASP A 196 -17.11 -2.05 9.05
CA ASP A 196 -17.30 -0.62 9.42
C ASP A 196 -16.98 0.42 8.34
N LEU A 197 -16.21 0.10 7.29
CA LEU A 197 -16.04 1.04 6.16
C LEU A 197 -16.63 0.53 4.83
N ALA A 198 -16.76 -0.79 4.68
CA ALA A 198 -17.37 -1.38 3.49
C ALA A 198 -18.90 -1.16 3.52
N GLY A 199 -19.38 -0.24 2.68
CA GLY A 199 -20.80 0.13 2.60
C GLY A 199 -21.13 1.54 3.08
N LEU A 200 -20.13 2.30 3.57
CA LEU A 200 -20.31 3.73 3.80
C LEU A 200 -20.40 4.48 2.46
N ASP A 201 -21.35 5.39 2.34
CA ASP A 201 -21.54 6.23 1.14
C ASP A 201 -20.58 7.44 1.17
N ILE A 202 -19.27 7.16 1.24
CA ILE A 202 -18.21 8.17 1.27
C ILE A 202 -17.04 7.78 0.38
N ASN A 203 -16.56 8.74 -0.41
CA ASN A 203 -15.37 8.59 -1.25
C ASN A 203 -14.13 9.04 -0.47
N VAL A 204 -13.18 8.14 -0.21
CA VAL A 204 -11.94 8.41 0.52
C VAL A 204 -10.75 8.51 -0.44
N VAL A 205 -10.43 9.72 -0.89
CA VAL A 205 -9.36 9.95 -1.85
C VAL A 205 -8.02 10.20 -1.17
N GLY A 206 -6.93 9.77 -1.80
CA GLY A 206 -5.58 10.13 -1.39
C GLY A 206 -5.09 11.38 -2.09
N MET A 207 -4.30 12.19 -1.38
CA MET A 207 -3.49 13.25 -1.98
C MET A 207 -2.03 13.09 -1.54
N ASN A 208 -1.10 13.31 -2.47
CA ASN A 208 0.30 13.40 -2.14
C ASN A 208 0.59 14.67 -1.33
N PHE A 209 1.75 14.72 -0.67
CA PHE A 209 2.12 15.84 0.20
C PHE A 209 2.14 17.19 -0.52
N ASP A 210 2.64 17.25 -1.76
CA ASP A 210 2.68 18.49 -2.55
C ASP A 210 1.27 19.01 -2.87
N SER A 211 0.35 18.14 -3.28
CA SER A 211 -1.05 18.49 -3.53
C SER A 211 -1.73 18.97 -2.25
N HIS A 212 -1.41 18.35 -1.11
CA HIS A 212 -1.88 18.83 0.19
C HIS A 212 -1.37 20.24 0.51
N GLN A 213 -0.07 20.53 0.32
CA GLN A 213 0.46 21.88 0.55
C GLN A 213 -0.23 22.91 -0.37
N LYS A 214 -0.41 22.56 -1.65
CA LYS A 214 -1.08 23.42 -2.63
C LYS A 214 -2.53 23.69 -2.25
N ILE A 215 -3.34 22.67 -1.95
CA ILE A 215 -4.76 22.87 -1.61
C ILE A 215 -4.92 23.68 -0.32
N VAL A 216 -4.03 23.49 0.67
CA VAL A 216 -3.99 24.32 1.88
C VAL A 216 -3.69 25.78 1.55
N GLY A 217 -2.70 26.04 0.70
CA GLY A 217 -2.38 27.40 0.24
C GLY A 217 -3.52 28.04 -0.54
N TYR A 218 -4.14 27.28 -1.46
CA TYR A 218 -5.26 27.75 -2.26
C TYR A 218 -6.47 28.09 -1.40
N ALA A 219 -6.78 27.27 -0.39
CA ALA A 219 -7.89 27.51 0.52
C ALA A 219 -7.67 28.78 1.36
N LYS A 220 -6.44 29.00 1.86
CA LYS A 220 -6.08 30.24 2.58
C LYS A 220 -6.18 31.50 1.70
N ALA A 221 -5.88 31.38 0.41
CA ALA A 221 -6.01 32.48 -0.55
C ALA A 221 -7.48 32.78 -0.93
N HIS A 222 -8.43 31.91 -0.58
CA HIS A 222 -9.85 32.04 -0.93
C HIS A 222 -10.72 32.12 0.35
N PRO A 223 -10.70 33.23 1.10
CA PRO A 223 -11.40 33.35 2.39
C PRO A 223 -12.93 33.22 2.26
N THR A 224 -13.48 33.43 1.07
CA THR A 224 -14.91 33.22 0.75
C THR A 224 -15.25 31.76 0.43
N GLY A 225 -14.25 30.88 0.38
CA GLY A 225 -14.37 29.44 0.13
C GLY A 225 -13.75 29.04 -1.21
N LEU A 226 -12.84 28.07 -1.16
CA LEU A 226 -12.31 27.38 -2.32
C LEU A 226 -13.32 26.31 -2.77
N VAL A 227 -13.65 26.27 -4.07
CA VAL A 227 -14.63 25.33 -4.64
C VAL A 227 -13.96 24.43 -5.66
N VAL A 228 -14.18 23.12 -5.50
CA VAL A 228 -13.56 22.08 -6.33
C VAL A 228 -14.60 21.14 -6.94
N ASN A 229 -14.19 20.38 -7.95
CA ASN A 229 -14.99 19.30 -8.52
C ASN A 229 -14.13 18.14 -9.06
N PHE A 230 -14.76 16.97 -9.22
CA PHE A 230 -14.16 15.72 -9.68
C PHE A 230 -14.52 15.36 -11.13
N ARG A 231 -15.04 16.32 -11.91
CA ARG A 231 -15.66 16.07 -13.22
C ARG A 231 -14.67 15.90 -14.37
N SER A 232 -13.36 16.07 -14.14
CA SER A 232 -12.37 15.91 -15.21
C SER A 232 -12.49 14.52 -15.85
N GLN A 233 -12.65 14.50 -17.18
CA GLN A 233 -12.73 13.28 -18.00
C GLN A 233 -11.40 12.95 -18.67
N ARG A 234 -10.30 13.59 -18.25
CA ARG A 234 -8.99 13.26 -18.78
C ARG A 234 -8.60 11.84 -18.39
N ASN A 235 -7.79 11.22 -19.25
CA ASN A 235 -7.13 9.98 -18.90
C ASN A 235 -6.33 10.16 -17.61
N PRO A 236 -6.15 9.09 -16.82
CA PRO A 236 -5.32 9.16 -15.63
C PRO A 236 -3.96 9.80 -15.93
N LEU A 237 -3.50 10.64 -15.00
CA LEU A 237 -2.24 11.36 -15.10
C LEU A 237 -1.08 10.37 -15.05
N ASP A 238 -0.13 10.54 -15.96
CA ASP A 238 1.17 9.85 -15.92
C ASP A 238 2.09 10.60 -14.95
N LEU A 239 2.09 10.16 -13.69
CA LEU A 239 2.89 10.78 -12.64
C LEU A 239 4.11 9.94 -12.32
N ASP A 240 5.26 10.61 -12.27
CA ASP A 240 6.45 10.04 -11.67
C ASP A 240 6.21 9.77 -10.16
N ASN A 241 6.89 8.75 -9.66
CA ASN A 241 6.96 8.47 -8.23
C ASN A 241 8.24 9.09 -7.66
N ASP A 242 8.18 10.40 -7.45
CA ASP A 242 9.30 11.26 -7.07
C ASP A 242 9.81 10.97 -5.64
N ILE A 243 9.04 10.19 -4.88
CA ILE A 243 9.24 9.91 -3.47
C ILE A 243 10.19 8.72 -3.33
N ASP A 244 9.72 7.53 -3.68
CA ASP A 244 10.42 6.27 -3.48
C ASP A 244 10.54 5.48 -4.78
N GLY A 245 10.18 6.06 -5.93
CA GLY A 245 10.20 5.38 -7.21
C GLY A 245 11.55 4.72 -7.50
N SER A 246 11.49 3.45 -7.89
CA SER A 246 12.67 2.60 -8.12
C SER A 246 13.56 2.40 -6.88
N ARG A 247 13.04 2.58 -5.66
CA ARG A 247 13.74 2.31 -4.40
C ARG A 247 13.11 1.13 -3.67
N VAL A 248 13.89 0.48 -2.81
CA VAL A 248 13.36 -0.54 -1.90
C VAL A 248 12.37 0.13 -0.95
N VAL A 249 11.18 -0.45 -0.81
CA VAL A 249 10.15 0.05 0.08
C VAL A 249 10.63 -0.07 1.53
N GLN A 250 10.51 1.00 2.31
CA GLN A 250 11.05 1.07 3.68
C GLN A 250 10.55 -0.06 4.59
N THR A 251 9.30 -0.49 4.43
CA THR A 251 8.70 -1.58 5.22
C THR A 251 9.08 -2.98 4.75
N SER A 252 9.71 -3.11 3.58
CA SER A 252 10.12 -4.41 3.04
C SER A 252 11.21 -5.02 3.91
N ASP A 253 10.97 -6.21 4.44
CA ASP A 253 11.95 -6.93 5.26
C ASP A 253 13.30 -7.09 4.52
N ASP A 254 14.35 -6.49 5.10
CA ASP A 254 15.71 -6.38 4.55
C ASP A 254 16.69 -7.38 5.17
N GLY A 255 16.42 -7.84 6.40
CA GLY A 255 17.13 -8.94 7.06
C GLY A 255 18.34 -8.49 7.89
N PRO A 256 19.21 -9.43 8.32
CA PRO A 256 19.18 -10.86 8.05
C PRO A 256 18.04 -11.61 8.78
N ARG A 257 17.78 -12.86 8.37
CA ARG A 257 16.92 -13.77 9.14
C ARG A 257 17.63 -14.19 10.43
N TYR A 258 16.87 -14.54 11.47
CA TYR A 258 17.40 -14.93 12.80
C TYR A 258 18.46 -16.05 12.73
N ASP A 259 18.27 -17.04 11.86
CA ASP A 259 19.19 -18.19 11.71
C ASP A 259 20.37 -17.92 10.76
N LEU A 260 20.45 -16.73 10.17
CA LEU A 260 21.45 -16.30 9.18
C LEU A 260 21.55 -17.22 7.93
N ALA A 261 20.61 -18.16 7.74
CA ALA A 261 20.71 -19.16 6.68
C ALA A 261 20.40 -18.58 5.28
N LYS A 262 19.69 -17.43 5.24
CA LYS A 262 19.25 -16.75 4.02
C LYS A 262 18.96 -15.27 4.32
N PRO A 263 19.18 -14.34 3.37
CA PRO A 263 18.69 -12.97 3.51
C PRO A 263 17.14 -12.94 3.62
N ALA A 264 16.58 -11.84 4.13
CA ALA A 264 15.12 -11.73 4.24
C ALA A 264 14.44 -11.79 2.87
N ALA A 265 14.94 -10.98 1.94
CA ALA A 265 14.59 -11.01 0.52
C ALA A 265 15.75 -11.56 -0.31
N LEU A 266 15.47 -12.56 -1.16
CA LEU A 266 16.44 -13.11 -2.11
C LEU A 266 16.48 -12.30 -3.41
N VAL A 267 15.33 -11.77 -3.81
CA VAL A 267 15.14 -10.95 -5.00
C VAL A 267 14.11 -9.87 -4.69
N LEU A 268 14.12 -8.79 -5.48
CA LEU A 268 13.18 -7.69 -5.37
C LEU A 268 12.28 -7.65 -6.60
N ALA A 269 11.02 -7.25 -6.41
CA ALA A 269 10.07 -7.03 -7.49
C ALA A 269 9.18 -5.80 -7.19
N PRO A 270 8.49 -5.25 -8.21
CA PRO A 270 7.53 -4.17 -8.00
C PRO A 270 6.45 -4.57 -7.00
N GLY A 271 6.34 -3.84 -5.90
CA GLY A 271 5.38 -4.14 -4.85
C GLY A 271 4.69 -2.91 -4.27
N GLN A 272 5.00 -1.69 -4.71
CA GLN A 272 4.32 -0.49 -4.22
C GLN A 272 4.32 0.66 -5.22
N PRO A 273 3.17 1.32 -5.43
CA PRO A 273 1.84 0.73 -5.50
C PRO A 273 1.63 -0.18 -6.72
N ILE A 274 0.88 -1.27 -6.54
CA ILE A 274 0.51 -2.19 -7.61
C ILE A 274 -1.01 -2.20 -7.77
N LEU A 275 -1.49 -1.77 -8.93
CA LEU A 275 -2.88 -1.93 -9.35
C LEU A 275 -3.15 -3.39 -9.70
N SER A 276 -4.16 -3.99 -9.05
CA SER A 276 -4.61 -5.34 -9.36
C SER A 276 -6.12 -5.48 -9.17
N THR A 277 -6.66 -6.64 -9.52
CA THR A 277 -8.07 -6.99 -9.30
C THR A 277 -8.38 -7.08 -7.81
N ALA A 278 -9.54 -6.58 -7.43
CA ALA A 278 -10.08 -6.62 -6.08
C ALA A 278 -11.52 -7.16 -6.10
N PRO A 279 -12.07 -7.64 -4.97
CA PRO A 279 -13.49 -7.98 -4.87
C PRO A 279 -14.39 -6.86 -5.43
N ARG A 280 -15.51 -7.23 -6.06
CA ARG A 280 -16.46 -6.23 -6.62
C ARG A 280 -17.00 -5.26 -5.56
N ARG A 281 -17.20 -5.74 -4.33
CA ARG A 281 -17.59 -4.89 -3.18
C ARG A 281 -16.57 -3.79 -2.84
N TRP A 282 -15.35 -3.88 -3.37
CA TRP A 282 -14.28 -2.90 -3.24
C TRP A 282 -13.99 -2.15 -4.55
N GLY A 283 -14.87 -2.24 -5.55
CA GLY A 283 -14.73 -1.54 -6.84
C GLY A 283 -14.06 -2.36 -7.95
N GLY A 284 -13.77 -3.65 -7.73
CA GLY A 284 -13.28 -4.57 -8.77
C GLY A 284 -11.78 -4.48 -9.08
N ALA A 285 -11.12 -3.36 -8.78
CA ALA A 285 -9.68 -3.21 -8.84
C ALA A 285 -9.20 -2.16 -7.82
N ARG A 286 -7.95 -2.29 -7.37
CA ARG A 286 -7.37 -1.47 -6.32
C ARG A 286 -5.84 -1.46 -6.40
N ALA A 287 -5.22 -0.35 -6.03
CA ALA A 287 -3.76 -0.22 -5.94
C ALA A 287 -3.30 -0.47 -4.51
N MET A 288 -2.56 -1.55 -4.27
CA MET A 288 -2.06 -1.94 -2.93
C MET A 288 -0.53 -1.99 -2.91
N GLY A 289 0.06 -1.90 -1.72
CA GLY A 289 1.51 -2.02 -1.52
C GLY A 289 1.92 -3.31 -0.78
N GLY A 290 3.21 -3.59 -0.76
CA GLY A 290 3.83 -4.60 0.10
C GLY A 290 4.47 -5.77 -0.66
N THR A 291 5.25 -6.56 0.08
CA THR A 291 5.93 -7.76 -0.44
C THR A 291 4.94 -8.83 -0.93
N SER A 292 3.71 -8.82 -0.40
CA SER A 292 2.59 -9.60 -0.92
C SER A 292 2.29 -9.31 -2.39
N MET A 293 2.38 -8.04 -2.82
CA MET A 293 2.14 -7.63 -4.21
C MET A 293 3.37 -7.88 -5.10
N ALA A 294 4.57 -7.86 -4.53
CA ALA A 294 5.80 -8.20 -5.23
C ALA A 294 5.92 -9.71 -5.56
N THR A 295 5.49 -10.56 -4.63
CA THR A 295 5.57 -12.03 -4.74
C THR A 295 4.98 -12.61 -6.04
N PRO A 296 3.75 -12.24 -6.48
CA PRO A 296 3.16 -12.79 -7.70
C PRO A 296 3.91 -12.43 -8.98
N PHE A 297 4.67 -11.32 -9.03
CA PHE A 297 5.51 -11.02 -10.19
C PHE A 297 6.60 -12.07 -10.39
N ILE A 298 7.27 -12.47 -9.31
CA ILE A 298 8.31 -13.50 -9.36
C ILE A 298 7.70 -14.88 -9.61
N ALA A 299 6.51 -15.16 -9.07
CA ALA A 299 5.78 -16.39 -9.38
C ALA A 299 5.42 -16.47 -10.88
N GLY A 300 4.89 -15.40 -11.46
CA GLY A 300 4.59 -15.32 -12.90
C GLY A 300 5.85 -15.45 -13.76
N ALA A 301 6.94 -14.78 -13.39
CA ALA A 301 8.22 -14.91 -14.08
C ALA A 301 8.78 -16.35 -14.00
N SER A 302 8.59 -17.03 -12.86
CA SER A 302 8.97 -18.44 -12.69
C SER A 302 8.17 -19.35 -13.63
N ALA A 303 6.86 -19.14 -13.71
CA ALA A 303 5.99 -19.89 -14.62
C ALA A 303 6.37 -19.67 -16.09
N LEU A 304 6.68 -18.42 -16.48
CA LEU A 304 7.18 -18.12 -17.83
C LEU A 304 8.50 -18.82 -18.13
N LEU A 305 9.46 -18.80 -17.20
CA LEU A 305 10.72 -19.53 -17.35
C LEU A 305 10.51 -21.04 -17.54
N LEU A 306 9.62 -21.64 -16.75
CA LEU A 306 9.27 -23.06 -16.86
C LEU A 306 8.58 -23.38 -18.19
N SER A 307 7.70 -22.49 -18.67
CA SER A 307 7.01 -22.66 -19.96
C SER A 307 7.97 -22.65 -21.15
N HIS A 308 9.05 -21.88 -21.07
CA HIS A 308 10.05 -21.77 -22.13
C HIS A 308 11.19 -22.80 -21.99
N ARG A 309 11.48 -23.24 -20.76
CA ARG A 309 12.57 -24.17 -20.44
C ARG A 309 12.04 -25.29 -19.54
N SER A 310 11.24 -26.19 -20.14
CA SER A 310 10.69 -27.36 -19.46
C SER A 310 11.84 -28.26 -18.97
N GLY A 311 12.05 -28.33 -17.66
CA GLY A 311 13.15 -29.09 -17.04
C GLY A 311 14.04 -28.27 -16.11
N LEU A 312 13.82 -26.96 -16.00
CA LEU A 312 14.42 -26.19 -14.91
C LEU A 312 13.91 -26.69 -13.55
N ILE A 313 14.84 -27.03 -12.67
CA ILE A 313 14.54 -27.32 -11.27
C ILE A 313 14.45 -26.02 -10.46
N PRO A 314 13.72 -25.99 -9.32
CA PRO A 314 13.54 -24.78 -8.51
C PRO A 314 14.85 -24.06 -8.16
N LEU A 315 15.88 -24.80 -7.74
CA LEU A 315 17.21 -24.23 -7.45
C LEU A 315 17.79 -23.45 -8.63
N LYS A 316 17.62 -23.94 -9.87
CA LYS A 316 18.14 -23.26 -11.06
C LYS A 316 17.37 -21.98 -11.36
N ILE A 317 16.06 -21.96 -11.11
CA ILE A 317 15.23 -20.75 -11.22
C ILE A 317 15.66 -19.71 -10.18
N ARG A 318 15.88 -20.13 -8.92
CA ARG A 318 16.43 -19.23 -7.88
C ARG A 318 17.76 -18.62 -8.34
N SER A 319 18.66 -19.45 -8.84
CA SER A 319 19.97 -19.01 -9.34
C SER A 319 19.85 -18.03 -10.50
N LEU A 320 18.92 -18.24 -11.43
CA LEU A 320 18.70 -17.29 -12.54
C LEU A 320 18.27 -15.92 -11.99
N PHE A 321 17.24 -15.87 -11.14
CA PHE A 321 16.79 -14.59 -10.57
C PHE A 321 17.88 -13.86 -9.79
N THR A 322 18.67 -14.56 -8.98
CA THR A 322 19.72 -13.91 -8.17
C THR A 322 20.91 -13.44 -9.00
N THR A 323 21.28 -14.16 -10.06
CA THR A 323 22.47 -13.85 -10.88
C THR A 323 22.17 -12.90 -12.03
N THR A 324 20.91 -12.71 -12.40
CA THR A 324 20.50 -11.79 -13.47
C THR A 324 19.69 -10.58 -12.97
N ALA A 325 19.46 -10.46 -11.66
CA ALA A 325 18.82 -9.29 -11.09
C ALA A 325 19.69 -8.03 -11.31
N VAL A 326 19.02 -6.91 -11.55
CA VAL A 326 19.68 -5.60 -11.65
C VAL A 326 19.67 -4.96 -10.26
N PRO A 327 20.82 -4.46 -9.77
CA PRO A 327 20.87 -3.72 -8.50
C PRO A 327 19.95 -2.50 -8.53
N VAL A 328 19.18 -2.32 -7.46
CA VAL A 328 18.35 -1.13 -7.26
C VAL A 328 19.26 0.06 -6.93
N PRO A 329 19.01 1.27 -7.48
CA PRO A 329 19.78 2.45 -7.14
C PRO A 329 19.82 2.70 -5.63
N ARG A 330 21.02 2.89 -5.08
CA ARG A 330 21.21 3.30 -3.68
C ARG A 330 20.81 4.77 -3.54
N THR A 331 20.18 5.13 -2.43
CA THR A 331 20.11 6.52 -1.99
C THR A 331 21.54 7.04 -1.75
N ALA A 332 21.82 8.28 -2.17
CA ALA A 332 22.93 9.02 -1.58
C ALA A 332 22.63 9.14 -0.07
N ALA A 333 23.61 8.82 0.77
CA ALA A 333 23.45 8.96 2.22
C ALA A 333 23.09 10.42 2.54
N HIS A 334 21.99 10.62 3.27
CA HIS A 334 21.72 11.88 3.96
C HIS A 334 22.49 11.91 5.28
#